data_AF-A0A8K0W4D9-F1
#
_entry.id   AF-A0A8K0W4D9-F1
#
_cell.length_a   1.000
_cell.length_b   1.000
_cell.length_c   1.000
_cell.angle_alpha   90.00
_cell.angle_beta   90.00
_cell.angle_gamma   90.00
#
_symmetry.space_group_name_H-M   'P 1'
#
loop_
_entity.id
_entity.type
_entity.pdbx_description
1 polymer ?
#
loop_
_entity_poly.entity_id
_entity_poly.type
_entity_poly.pdbx_seq_one_letter_code
_entity_poly.pdbx_strand_id
1 'polypeptide(L)'
;MQGLLVNVISYYRPMTHCRRISTPFETSQQELRTYRKRQRSTGREAMSMRCTGRKDLHTSRSLNGLKSVWWTKRPPRSRQRRKNGQLGLLQILNKAFAEKRYLSRKETNKLASKTGTDYLFIDGWFQTTRRLGPKTVAKHKTSDDQWRVLKAEFDKNPKPTKHTRIRLAREVGLQEPQVYSWFVNRRNAAKITPAKRISREQSLVVDQAFANDPKLSVQNRAALANRLGLPRQSVDRVLYRLRDEAKKQQHTADTQK
;
A
#
# COMPACT_ATOMS: atom_id res chain seq x y z
N MET A 1 42.56 -45.24 -14.82
CA MET A 1 41.49 -46.21 -15.11
C MET A 1 40.48 -46.12 -13.98
N GLN A 2 39.36 -45.41 -14.20
CA GLN A 2 38.02 -45.98 -14.40
C GLN A 2 37.51 -46.65 -13.10
N GLY A 3 36.55 -46.06 -12.39
CA GLY A 3 35.10 -46.18 -12.66
C GLY A 3 34.54 -47.29 -11.73
N LEU A 4 33.42 -47.19 -11.02
CA LEU A 4 32.07 -46.88 -11.48
C LEU A 4 31.12 -46.55 -10.32
N LEU A 5 30.25 -45.56 -10.60
CA LEU A 5 28.81 -45.49 -10.34
C LEU A 5 28.26 -45.79 -8.94
N VAL A 6 27.73 -44.74 -8.29
CA VAL A 6 26.42 -44.88 -7.62
C VAL A 6 25.50 -43.70 -7.92
N ASN A 7 24.29 -44.09 -8.26
CA ASN A 7 23.21 -43.37 -8.92
C ASN A 7 22.70 -42.08 -8.25
N VAL A 8 22.44 -41.12 -9.14
CA VAL A 8 21.42 -40.09 -9.02
C VAL A 8 20.04 -40.75 -8.95
N ILE A 9 19.27 -40.51 -7.89
CA ILE A 9 17.81 -40.59 -7.95
C ILE A 9 17.20 -39.32 -7.36
N SER A 10 16.78 -38.48 -8.29
CA SER A 10 15.79 -37.42 -8.13
C SER A 10 14.43 -38.05 -7.82
N TYR A 11 13.81 -37.67 -6.71
CA TYR A 11 12.36 -37.72 -6.60
C TYR A 11 11.83 -36.33 -6.27
N TYR A 12 11.57 -35.61 -7.36
CA TYR A 12 10.40 -34.75 -7.52
C TYR A 12 9.20 -35.33 -6.73
N ARG A 13 8.61 -34.54 -5.84
CA ARG A 13 7.28 -34.81 -5.28
C ARG A 13 6.28 -33.95 -6.05
N PRO A 14 5.54 -34.52 -7.01
CA PRO A 14 4.59 -33.76 -7.83
C PRO A 14 3.35 -33.37 -7.01
N MET A 15 3.02 -32.09 -7.05
CA MET A 15 1.65 -31.59 -6.87
C MET A 15 0.81 -32.09 -8.03
N THR A 16 -0.21 -32.92 -7.77
CA THR A 16 -1.55 -32.83 -8.36
C THR A 16 -2.38 -34.06 -7.95
N HIS A 17 -3.45 -33.83 -7.17
CA HIS A 17 -4.80 -34.38 -7.42
C HIS A 17 -5.75 -33.86 -6.34
N CYS A 18 -6.26 -32.64 -6.53
CA CYS A 18 -7.54 -32.28 -5.93
C CYS A 18 -8.63 -32.98 -6.74
N ARG A 19 -9.26 -33.99 -6.12
CA ARG A 19 -10.53 -34.53 -6.61
C ARG A 19 -11.54 -33.38 -6.73
N ARG A 20 -12.08 -33.25 -7.94
CA ARG A 20 -13.18 -32.39 -8.32
C ARG A 20 -14.43 -32.84 -7.53
N ILE A 21 -14.78 -32.09 -6.48
CA ILE A 21 -16.12 -32.14 -5.91
C ILE A 21 -16.97 -31.22 -6.78
N SER A 22 -17.83 -31.81 -7.59
CA SER A 22 -18.88 -31.11 -8.32
C SER A 22 -19.94 -30.63 -7.34
N THR A 23 -20.08 -29.31 -7.18
CA THR A 23 -21.29 -28.70 -6.61
C THR A 23 -21.98 -27.87 -7.70
N PRO A 24 -23.26 -28.09 -8.00
CA PRO A 24 -23.98 -27.33 -9.01
C PRO A 24 -24.49 -26.03 -8.39
N PHE A 25 -23.91 -24.90 -8.78
CA PHE A 25 -24.58 -23.61 -8.64
C PHE A 25 -24.05 -22.65 -9.70
N GLU A 26 -24.51 -22.85 -10.94
CA GLU A 26 -24.36 -21.87 -12.02
C GLU A 26 -25.29 -20.68 -11.73
N THR A 27 -24.80 -19.71 -10.95
CA THR A 27 -25.45 -18.41 -10.85
C THR A 27 -25.06 -17.61 -12.09
N SER A 28 -26.00 -17.41 -13.01
CA SER A 28 -25.74 -16.71 -14.27
C SER A 28 -25.26 -15.27 -14.01
N GLN A 29 -24.40 -14.74 -14.88
CA GLN A 29 -23.91 -13.36 -14.80
C GLN A 29 -25.01 -12.29 -14.78
N GLN A 30 -26.25 -12.63 -15.17
CA GLN A 30 -27.42 -11.77 -15.05
C GLN A 30 -27.87 -11.61 -13.58
N GLU A 31 -27.77 -12.63 -12.74
CA GLU A 31 -28.17 -12.55 -11.33
C GLU A 31 -27.20 -11.73 -10.47
N LEU A 32 -25.90 -11.80 -10.77
CA LEU A 32 -24.91 -10.92 -10.12
C LEU A 32 -25.12 -9.44 -10.50
N ARG A 33 -25.67 -9.16 -11.69
CA ARG A 33 -26.01 -7.80 -12.15
C ARG A 33 -27.29 -7.26 -11.48
N THR A 34 -28.30 -8.10 -11.24
CA THR A 34 -29.54 -7.71 -10.53
C THR A 34 -29.27 -7.49 -9.04
N TYR A 35 -28.43 -8.32 -8.41
CA TYR A 35 -28.01 -8.14 -7.01
C TYR A 35 -27.27 -6.80 -6.79
N ARG A 36 -26.37 -6.42 -7.72
CA ARG A 36 -25.64 -5.14 -7.67
C ARG A 36 -26.52 -3.91 -7.93
N LYS A 37 -27.64 -4.06 -8.66
CA LYS A 37 -28.64 -3.00 -8.87
C LYS A 37 -29.56 -2.83 -7.67
N ARG A 38 -29.97 -3.91 -6.99
CA ARG A 38 -30.78 -3.84 -5.75
C ARG A 38 -30.08 -3.12 -4.58
N GLN A 39 -28.75 -3.24 -4.46
CA GLN A 39 -27.98 -2.54 -3.43
C GLN A 39 -27.83 -1.02 -3.67
N ARG A 40 -28.14 -0.51 -4.88
CA ARG A 40 -28.08 0.93 -5.19
C ARG A 40 -29.42 1.66 -5.00
N SER A 41 -30.56 0.96 -5.00
CA SER A 41 -31.87 1.57 -4.74
C SER A 41 -32.17 1.68 -3.25
N THR A 42 -31.86 0.67 -2.44
CA THR A 42 -32.08 0.70 -0.99
C THR A 42 -31.19 1.67 -0.22
N GLY A 43 -30.07 2.10 -0.83
CA GLY A 43 -29.18 3.13 -0.26
C GLY A 43 -29.60 4.58 -0.53
N ARG A 44 -30.57 4.83 -1.43
CA ARG A 44 -31.07 6.19 -1.73
C ARG A 44 -32.39 6.52 -1.03
N GLU A 45 -33.18 5.54 -0.64
CA GLU A 45 -34.44 5.76 0.10
C GLU A 45 -34.25 5.91 1.62
N ALA A 46 -33.16 5.38 2.19
CA ALA A 46 -32.91 5.45 3.64
C ALA A 46 -32.44 6.82 4.17
N MET A 47 -32.18 7.82 3.30
CA MET A 47 -31.85 9.20 3.70
C MET A 47 -33.04 10.17 3.62
N SER A 48 -34.25 9.72 3.27
CA SER A 48 -35.41 10.60 3.07
C SER A 48 -36.42 10.64 4.23
N MET A 49 -36.10 10.08 5.40
CA MET A 49 -37.01 10.12 6.56
C MET A 49 -36.27 10.29 7.90
N ARG A 50 -35.96 11.54 8.23
CA ARG A 50 -36.16 12.15 9.56
C ARG A 50 -35.65 13.59 9.54
N CYS A 51 -36.60 14.53 9.54
CA CYS A 51 -36.57 15.83 10.24
C CYS A 51 -37.79 16.64 9.76
N THR A 52 -38.99 16.20 10.12
CA THR A 52 -40.17 17.06 10.13
C THR A 52 -40.37 17.57 11.56
N GLY A 53 -40.40 18.89 11.72
CA GLY A 53 -41.06 19.56 12.85
C GLY A 53 -40.18 20.13 13.97
N ARG A 54 -39.72 21.38 13.79
CA ARG A 54 -39.94 22.40 14.82
C ARG A 54 -40.01 23.77 14.14
N LYS A 55 -41.23 24.32 14.09
CA LYS A 55 -41.54 25.64 13.56
C LYS A 55 -41.22 26.72 14.60
N ASP A 56 -40.61 27.76 14.07
CA ASP A 56 -40.77 29.20 14.34
C ASP A 56 -40.42 29.76 15.72
N LEU A 57 -39.45 30.68 15.72
CA LEU A 57 -39.61 32.02 16.28
C LEU A 57 -38.70 32.98 15.49
N HIS A 58 -39.32 33.93 14.80
CA HIS A 58 -38.67 35.06 14.15
C HIS A 58 -37.94 35.93 15.17
N THR A 59 -36.71 36.34 14.87
CA THR A 59 -36.22 37.66 15.28
C THR A 59 -35.28 38.18 14.20
N SER A 60 -35.77 39.18 13.45
CA SER A 60 -34.97 39.97 12.53
C SER A 60 -34.15 40.99 13.34
N ARG A 61 -32.82 40.97 13.22
CA ARG A 61 -32.00 42.19 13.40
C ARG A 61 -30.55 42.00 12.96
N SER A 62 -30.18 42.90 12.05
CA SER A 62 -28.86 43.51 11.85
C SER A 62 -27.69 42.63 11.38
N LEU A 63 -27.36 42.79 10.10
CA LEU A 63 -26.00 42.68 9.59
C LEU A 63 -25.11 43.63 10.39
N ASN A 64 -24.04 43.11 10.99
CA ASN A 64 -22.75 43.78 11.13
C ASN A 64 -21.68 42.78 11.61
N GLY A 65 -20.79 42.41 10.68
CA GLY A 65 -19.36 42.20 10.91
C GLY A 65 -18.91 41.18 11.95
N LEU A 66 -18.86 39.89 11.59
CA LEU A 66 -17.96 38.91 12.21
C LEU A 66 -17.22 38.13 11.13
N LYS A 67 -16.05 38.65 10.72
CA LYS A 67 -15.04 37.90 9.98
C LYS A 67 -14.53 36.79 10.90
N SER A 68 -15.11 35.61 10.76
CA SER A 68 -14.79 34.45 11.59
C SER A 68 -13.47 33.81 11.12
N VAL A 69 -12.39 34.18 11.80
CA VAL A 69 -11.08 33.53 11.72
C VAL A 69 -11.17 32.19 12.46
N TRP A 70 -11.64 31.14 11.80
CA TRP A 70 -11.73 29.78 12.39
C TRP A 70 -10.40 28.99 12.38
N TRP A 71 -9.25 29.65 12.22
CA TRP A 71 -7.95 28.97 12.17
C TRP A 71 -6.98 29.34 13.29
N THR A 72 -7.43 29.95 14.39
CA THR A 72 -6.54 30.18 15.54
C THR A 72 -6.68 29.11 16.61
N LYS A 73 -5.61 28.33 16.74
CA LYS A 73 -5.27 27.37 17.82
C LYS A 73 -5.94 25.99 17.75
N ARG A 74 -5.39 25.10 16.91
CA ARG A 74 -5.41 23.65 17.21
C ARG A 74 -4.75 23.45 18.58
N PRO A 75 -5.42 22.87 19.60
CA PRO A 75 -4.76 22.55 20.85
C PRO A 75 -3.61 21.56 20.57
N PRO A 76 -2.46 21.65 21.26
CA PRO A 76 -1.42 20.64 21.13
C PRO A 76 -2.05 19.30 21.45
N ARG A 77 -2.01 18.34 20.51
CA ARG A 77 -2.42 16.95 20.80
C ARG A 77 -1.49 16.44 21.88
N SER A 78 -1.95 16.48 23.13
CA SER A 78 -1.25 15.97 24.31
C SER A 78 -0.85 14.51 24.08
N ARG A 79 0.39 14.28 23.64
CA ARG A 79 0.97 12.93 23.47
C ARG A 79 0.96 12.13 24.79
N GLN A 80 0.88 12.82 25.92
CA GLN A 80 0.95 12.24 27.26
C GLN A 80 -0.34 11.50 27.68
N ARG A 81 -1.54 11.96 27.28
CA ARG A 81 -2.81 11.42 27.79
C ARG A 81 -3.22 10.06 27.17
N ARG A 82 -2.52 9.59 26.13
CA ARG A 82 -2.82 8.31 25.46
C ARG A 82 -2.26 7.07 26.17
N LYS A 83 -1.30 7.21 27.09
CA LYS A 83 -0.53 6.05 27.56
C LYS A 83 -1.21 5.23 28.64
N ASN A 84 -2.09 5.79 29.47
CA ASN A 84 -2.53 5.10 30.68
C ASN A 84 -3.92 4.42 30.57
N GLY A 85 -4.75 4.80 29.59
CA GLY A 85 -6.04 4.15 29.29
C GLY A 85 -6.02 3.15 28.11
N GLN A 86 -4.89 3.02 27.40
CA GLN A 86 -4.75 2.16 26.22
C GLN A 86 -4.00 0.85 26.48
N LEU A 87 -3.32 0.70 27.63
CA LEU A 87 -2.60 -0.53 27.96
C LEU A 87 -3.57 -1.72 28.09
N GLY A 88 -4.72 -1.52 28.73
CA GLY A 88 -5.76 -2.55 28.83
C GLY A 88 -6.37 -2.94 27.47
N LEU A 89 -6.67 -1.96 26.61
CA LEU A 89 -7.19 -2.23 25.26
C LEU A 89 -6.17 -3.01 24.43
N LEU A 90 -4.92 -2.56 24.36
CA LEU A 90 -3.86 -3.27 23.62
C LEU A 90 -3.60 -4.66 24.19
N GLN A 91 -3.69 -4.86 25.50
CA GLN A 91 -3.55 -6.17 26.13
C GLN A 91 -4.70 -7.11 25.73
N ILE A 92 -5.95 -6.61 25.72
CA ILE A 92 -7.13 -7.37 25.26
C ILE A 92 -7.00 -7.72 23.77
N LEU A 93 -6.56 -6.77 22.94
CA LEU A 93 -6.38 -7.00 21.49
C LEU A 93 -5.25 -7.98 21.21
N ASN A 94 -4.12 -7.86 21.90
CA ASN A 94 -3.01 -8.80 21.78
C ASN A 94 -3.41 -10.21 22.23
N LYS A 95 -4.18 -10.33 23.32
CA LYS A 95 -4.73 -11.62 23.77
C LYS A 95 -5.67 -12.24 22.73
N ALA A 96 -6.65 -11.46 22.25
CA ALA A 96 -7.58 -11.93 21.22
C ALA A 96 -6.85 -12.30 19.91
N PHE A 97 -5.80 -11.56 19.55
CA PHE A 97 -4.98 -11.85 18.37
C PHE A 97 -4.14 -13.12 18.52
N ALA A 98 -3.63 -13.39 19.72
CA ALA A 98 -2.91 -14.62 20.04
C ALA A 98 -3.84 -15.84 19.96
N GLU A 99 -5.09 -15.70 20.40
CA GLU A 99 -6.12 -16.76 20.29
C GLU A 99 -6.54 -16.98 18.83
N LYS A 100 -6.89 -15.91 18.09
CA LYS A 100 -7.28 -15.99 16.68
C LYS A 100 -6.70 -14.83 15.86
N ARG A 101 -5.84 -15.14 14.90
CA ARG A 101 -5.25 -14.15 13.98
C ARG A 101 -6.27 -13.51 13.04
N TYR A 102 -7.39 -14.18 12.77
CA TYR A 102 -8.48 -13.72 11.90
C TYR A 102 -9.80 -13.80 12.66
N LEU A 103 -10.49 -12.66 12.80
CA LEU A 103 -11.80 -12.60 13.45
C LEU A 103 -12.89 -12.53 12.39
N SER A 104 -13.98 -13.22 12.67
CA SER A 104 -15.25 -13.06 11.97
C SER A 104 -15.90 -11.71 12.34
N ARG A 105 -16.73 -11.16 11.45
CA ARG A 105 -17.49 -9.92 11.67
C ARG A 105 -18.22 -9.90 13.01
N LYS A 106 -18.85 -11.03 13.38
CA LYS A 106 -19.58 -11.19 14.66
C LYS A 106 -18.64 -11.08 15.87
N GLU A 107 -17.46 -11.68 15.79
CA GLU A 107 -16.46 -11.67 16.85
C GLU A 107 -15.83 -10.28 17.02
N THR A 108 -15.57 -9.59 15.90
CA THR A 108 -15.08 -8.20 15.91
C THR A 108 -16.09 -7.25 16.54
N ASN A 109 -17.38 -7.38 16.20
CA ASN A 109 -18.45 -6.60 16.84
C ASN A 109 -18.53 -6.89 18.35
N LYS A 110 -18.41 -8.15 18.76
CA LYS A 110 -18.39 -8.53 20.18
C LYS A 110 -17.21 -7.89 20.92
N LEU A 111 -16.03 -7.87 20.30
CA LEU A 111 -14.83 -7.27 20.88
C LEU A 111 -14.92 -5.74 20.95
N ALA A 112 -15.50 -5.12 19.92
CA ALA A 112 -15.80 -3.69 19.87
C ALA A 112 -16.75 -3.28 21.02
N SER A 113 -17.87 -4.00 21.17
CA SER A 113 -18.82 -3.79 22.27
C SER A 113 -18.18 -3.98 23.64
N LYS A 114 -17.36 -5.03 23.83
CA LYS A 114 -16.67 -5.31 25.10
C LYS A 114 -15.64 -4.23 25.48
N THR A 115 -15.03 -3.59 24.49
CA THR A 115 -13.96 -2.60 24.70
C THR A 115 -14.46 -1.16 24.61
N GLY A 116 -15.74 -0.93 24.30
CA GLY A 116 -16.28 0.40 24.03
C GLY A 116 -15.65 1.07 22.82
N THR A 117 -15.15 0.29 21.85
CA THR A 117 -14.50 0.80 20.63
C THR A 117 -15.37 0.54 19.40
N ASP A 118 -15.00 1.16 18.28
CA ASP A 118 -15.66 0.94 17.00
C ASP A 118 -15.13 -0.32 16.29
N TYR A 119 -16.00 -1.00 15.55
CA TYR A 119 -15.67 -2.16 14.73
C TYR A 119 -14.48 -1.87 13.81
N LEU A 120 -14.47 -0.71 13.12
CA LEU A 120 -13.44 -0.39 12.14
C LEU A 120 -12.06 -0.23 12.78
N PHE A 121 -12.02 0.24 14.03
CA PHE A 121 -10.78 0.33 14.79
C PHE A 121 -10.20 -1.07 15.06
N ILE A 122 -11.03 -2.01 15.53
CA ILE A 122 -10.60 -3.38 15.81
C ILE A 122 -10.16 -4.08 14.53
N ASP A 123 -10.96 -4.02 13.47
CA ASP A 123 -10.64 -4.65 12.18
C ASP A 123 -9.37 -4.05 11.57
N GLY A 124 -9.25 -2.73 11.55
CA GLY A 124 -8.06 -2.03 11.08
C GLY A 124 -6.81 -2.36 11.90
N TRP A 125 -6.94 -2.48 13.22
CA TRP A 125 -5.85 -2.91 14.11
C TRP A 125 -5.42 -4.34 13.77
N PHE A 126 -6.36 -5.29 13.68
CA PHE A 126 -6.08 -6.69 13.34
C PHE A 126 -5.41 -6.84 11.96
N GLN A 127 -5.87 -6.09 10.97
CA GLN A 127 -5.25 -6.03 9.63
C GLN A 127 -3.83 -5.50 9.70
N THR A 128 -3.62 -4.40 10.43
CA THR A 128 -2.30 -3.78 10.59
C THR A 128 -1.33 -4.73 11.31
N THR A 129 -1.78 -5.37 12.39
CA THR A 129 -0.99 -6.33 13.17
C THR A 129 -0.62 -7.57 12.34
N ARG A 130 -1.53 -8.08 11.50
CA ARG A 130 -1.20 -9.17 10.56
C ARG A 130 -0.16 -8.75 9.52
N ARG A 131 -0.29 -7.55 8.96
CA ARG A 131 0.62 -7.01 7.93
C ARG A 131 2.02 -6.77 8.48
N LEU A 132 2.11 -6.19 9.68
CA LEU A 132 3.39 -5.89 10.32
C LEU A 132 4.05 -7.14 10.90
N GLY A 133 3.28 -8.18 11.22
CA GLY A 133 3.78 -9.36 11.90
C GLY A 133 4.23 -9.06 13.34
N PRO A 134 4.74 -10.05 14.08
CA PRO A 134 5.49 -9.77 15.30
C PRO A 134 6.58 -8.76 14.94
N LYS A 135 6.76 -7.70 15.76
CA LYS A 135 7.86 -6.76 15.57
C LYS A 135 9.16 -7.56 15.62
N THR A 136 9.69 -7.87 14.44
CA THR A 136 10.98 -8.54 14.32
C THR A 136 12.00 -7.70 15.06
N VAL A 137 12.92 -8.37 15.76
CA VAL A 137 14.06 -7.74 16.43
C VAL A 137 14.64 -6.69 15.49
N ALA A 138 14.91 -5.49 16.02
CA ALA A 138 15.35 -4.35 15.22
C ALA A 138 16.37 -4.82 14.18
N LYS A 139 16.04 -4.64 12.88
CA LYS A 139 16.90 -5.09 11.80
C LYS A 139 18.29 -4.50 12.04
N HIS A 140 19.31 -5.35 12.11
CA HIS A 140 20.69 -4.91 12.21
C HIS A 140 20.96 -3.91 11.08
N LYS A 141 21.21 -2.65 11.45
CA LYS A 141 21.63 -1.64 10.47
C LYS A 141 23.08 -1.96 10.16
N THR A 142 23.30 -2.48 8.95
CA THR A 142 24.64 -2.74 8.43
C THR A 142 25.48 -1.47 8.42
N SER A 143 26.69 -1.57 8.95
CA SER A 143 27.68 -0.49 9.01
C SER A 143 28.14 -0.08 7.61
N ASP A 144 28.63 1.15 7.45
CA ASP A 144 29.11 1.66 6.17
C ASP A 144 30.32 0.86 5.64
N ASP A 145 31.17 0.35 6.53
CA ASP A 145 32.26 -0.55 6.16
C ASP A 145 31.78 -1.89 5.61
N GLN A 146 30.72 -2.44 6.20
CA GLN A 146 30.09 -3.68 5.74
C GLN A 146 29.55 -3.52 4.32
N TRP A 147 29.00 -2.35 4.00
CA TRP A 147 28.54 -2.04 2.65
C TRP A 147 29.67 -1.91 1.64
N ARG A 148 30.81 -1.35 2.03
CA ARG A 148 31.96 -1.16 1.15
C ARG A 148 32.50 -2.49 0.63
N VAL A 149 32.65 -3.49 1.49
CA VAL A 149 33.10 -4.84 1.13
C VAL A 149 32.11 -5.51 0.17
N LEU A 150 30.82 -5.50 0.51
CA LEU A 150 29.77 -6.10 -0.34
C LEU A 150 29.68 -5.42 -1.71
N LYS A 151 29.85 -4.10 -1.77
CA LYS A 151 29.86 -3.34 -3.03
C LYS A 151 31.07 -3.69 -3.90
N ALA A 152 32.26 -3.76 -3.32
CA ALA A 152 33.48 -4.13 -4.04
C ALA A 152 33.35 -5.53 -4.66
N GLU A 153 32.76 -6.48 -3.96
CA GLU A 153 32.52 -7.83 -4.51
C GLU A 153 31.39 -7.84 -5.55
N PHE A 154 30.36 -7.01 -5.38
CA PHE A 154 29.28 -6.88 -6.36
C PHE A 154 29.78 -6.38 -7.72
N ASP A 155 30.70 -5.41 -7.70
CA ASP A 155 31.28 -4.85 -8.92
C ASP A 155 32.13 -5.89 -9.68
N LYS A 156 32.70 -6.88 -8.98
CA LYS A 156 33.38 -8.05 -9.59
C LYS A 156 32.42 -9.13 -10.04
N ASN A 157 31.50 -9.54 -9.18
CA ASN A 157 30.53 -10.60 -9.44
C ASN A 157 29.15 -10.29 -8.84
N PRO A 158 28.17 -9.85 -9.66
CA PRO A 158 26.83 -9.53 -9.19
C PRO A 158 25.98 -10.77 -8.83
N LYS A 159 26.44 -11.99 -9.16
CA LYS A 159 25.76 -13.26 -8.86
C LYS A 159 26.74 -14.20 -8.13
N PRO A 160 27.11 -13.91 -6.88
CA PRO A 160 28.05 -14.73 -6.14
C PRO A 160 27.48 -16.12 -5.86
N THR A 161 28.34 -17.14 -5.96
CA THR A 161 28.04 -18.52 -5.58
C THR A 161 27.81 -18.65 -4.07
N LYS A 162 27.20 -19.75 -3.62
CA LYS A 162 26.93 -19.99 -2.18
C LYS A 162 28.21 -19.92 -1.34
N HIS A 163 29.29 -20.54 -1.81
CA HIS A 163 30.59 -20.51 -1.12
C HIS A 163 31.11 -19.07 -0.93
N THR A 164 31.05 -18.26 -1.98
CA THR A 164 31.46 -16.85 -1.93
C THR A 164 30.62 -16.05 -0.94
N ARG A 165 29.29 -16.27 -0.90
CA ARG A 165 28.41 -15.60 0.06
C ARG A 165 28.70 -15.99 1.51
N ILE A 166 29.05 -17.25 1.78
CA ILE A 166 29.47 -17.69 3.13
C ILE A 166 30.78 -17.02 3.53
N ARG A 167 31.75 -16.90 2.62
CA ARG A 167 33.01 -16.16 2.88
C ARG A 167 32.74 -14.70 3.24
N LEU A 168 31.94 -14.00 2.44
CA LEU A 168 31.55 -12.61 2.69
C LEU A 168 30.78 -12.44 4.00
N ALA A 169 29.89 -13.39 4.32
CA ALA A 169 29.14 -13.39 5.56
C ALA A 169 30.07 -13.40 6.79
N ARG A 170 31.13 -14.22 6.75
CA ARG A 170 32.17 -14.26 7.80
C ARG A 170 32.98 -12.97 7.88
N GLU A 171 33.41 -12.44 6.74
CA GLU A 171 34.21 -11.22 6.65
C GLU A 171 33.45 -9.98 7.17
N VAL A 172 32.16 -9.89 6.84
CA VAL A 172 31.31 -8.74 7.15
C VAL A 172 30.61 -8.91 8.52
N GLY A 173 30.65 -10.10 9.13
CA GLY A 173 29.95 -10.41 10.38
C GLY A 173 28.42 -10.49 10.21
N LEU A 174 27.95 -10.90 9.04
CA LEU A 174 26.52 -11.07 8.73
C LEU A 174 26.18 -12.54 8.51
N GLN A 175 24.89 -12.86 8.51
CA GLN A 175 24.41 -14.18 8.15
C GLN A 175 24.32 -14.32 6.62
N GLU A 176 24.61 -15.52 6.08
CA GLU A 176 24.57 -15.78 4.63
C GLU A 176 23.23 -15.35 3.97
N PRO A 177 22.05 -15.56 4.57
CA PRO A 177 20.79 -15.10 4.00
C PRO A 177 20.67 -13.58 3.90
N GLN A 178 21.32 -12.83 4.80
CA GLN A 178 21.33 -11.36 4.74
C GLN A 178 22.19 -10.88 3.57
N VAL A 179 23.36 -11.50 3.37
CA VAL A 179 24.23 -11.25 2.21
C VAL A 179 23.49 -11.61 0.92
N TYR A 180 22.88 -12.78 0.85
CA TYR A 180 22.06 -13.18 -0.31
C TYR A 180 20.97 -12.15 -0.63
N SER A 181 20.19 -11.75 0.39
CA SER A 181 19.12 -10.76 0.24
C SER A 181 19.67 -9.41 -0.25
N TRP A 182 20.85 -9.01 0.24
CA TRP A 182 21.50 -7.81 -0.25
C TRP A 182 21.84 -7.88 -1.73
N PHE A 183 22.45 -8.97 -2.22
CA PHE A 183 22.76 -9.14 -3.65
C PHE A 183 21.48 -9.17 -4.52
N VAL A 184 20.41 -9.81 -4.04
CA VAL A 184 19.11 -9.79 -4.74
C VAL A 184 18.55 -8.37 -4.81
N ASN A 185 18.51 -7.66 -3.68
CA ASN A 185 18.01 -6.29 -3.60
C ASN A 185 18.87 -5.33 -4.43
N ARG A 186 20.19 -5.50 -4.44
CA ARG A 186 21.11 -4.68 -5.24
C ARG A 186 20.89 -4.88 -6.73
N ARG A 187 20.69 -6.12 -7.19
CA ARG A 187 20.33 -6.40 -8.59
C ARG A 187 18.96 -5.83 -8.95
N ASN A 188 17.96 -5.96 -8.07
CA ASN A 188 16.64 -5.39 -8.30
C ASN A 188 16.69 -3.86 -8.36
N ALA A 189 17.48 -3.23 -7.49
CA ALA A 189 17.71 -1.80 -7.52
C ALA A 189 18.41 -1.37 -8.82
N ALA A 190 19.37 -2.15 -9.33
CA ALA A 190 20.02 -1.86 -10.61
C ALA A 190 19.07 -1.95 -11.81
N LYS A 191 18.06 -2.83 -11.76
CA LYS A 191 17.01 -2.93 -12.80
C LYS A 191 16.03 -1.76 -12.77
N ILE A 192 15.80 -1.18 -11.59
CA ILE A 192 14.90 -0.04 -11.44
C ILE A 192 15.68 1.20 -11.88
N THR A 193 15.47 1.67 -13.11
CA THR A 193 15.98 2.97 -13.54
C THR A 193 15.34 4.04 -12.66
N PRO A 194 16.12 4.76 -11.81
CA PRO A 194 15.56 5.82 -11.00
C PRO A 194 14.99 6.88 -11.95
N ALA A 195 13.80 7.38 -11.65
CA ALA A 195 13.26 8.49 -12.43
C ALA A 195 14.23 9.68 -12.30
N LYS A 196 14.74 10.15 -13.43
CA LYS A 196 15.60 11.32 -13.50
C LYS A 196 14.74 12.55 -13.27
N ARG A 197 15.27 13.54 -12.54
CA ARG A 197 14.61 14.84 -12.45
C ARG A 197 14.59 15.47 -13.85
N ILE A 198 13.40 15.73 -14.36
CA ILE A 198 13.18 16.34 -15.67
C ILE A 198 13.53 17.84 -15.58
N SER A 199 14.23 18.38 -16.57
CA SER A 199 14.51 19.82 -16.64
C SER A 199 13.23 20.62 -16.89
N ARG A 200 13.24 21.94 -16.66
CA ARG A 200 12.06 22.77 -16.90
C ARG A 200 11.61 22.69 -18.36
N GLU A 201 12.54 22.79 -19.30
CA GLU A 201 12.30 22.68 -20.75
C GLU A 201 11.71 21.33 -21.13
N GLN A 202 12.28 20.23 -20.64
CA GLN A 202 11.74 18.89 -20.88
C GLN A 202 10.34 18.72 -20.28
N SER A 203 10.05 19.36 -19.14
CA SER A 203 8.70 19.34 -18.54
C SER A 203 7.69 20.01 -19.45
N LEU A 204 8.03 21.17 -20.04
CA LEU A 204 7.15 21.88 -20.98
C LEU A 204 6.77 21.02 -22.18
N VAL A 205 7.72 20.24 -22.72
CA VAL A 205 7.45 19.31 -23.82
C VAL A 205 6.48 18.20 -23.40
N VAL A 206 6.59 17.71 -22.15
CA VAL A 206 5.64 16.72 -21.61
C VAL A 206 4.27 17.35 -21.36
N ASP A 207 4.21 18.58 -20.86
CA ASP A 207 2.98 19.33 -20.62
C ASP A 207 2.24 19.58 -21.94
N GLN A 208 2.95 19.99 -22.99
CA GLN A 208 2.39 20.16 -24.34
C GLN A 208 1.87 18.84 -24.91
N ALA A 209 2.63 17.75 -24.78
CA ALA A 209 2.17 16.43 -25.22
C ALA A 209 0.92 15.96 -24.47
N PHE A 210 0.82 16.27 -23.18
CA PHE A 210 -0.36 15.97 -22.36
C PHE A 210 -1.57 16.81 -22.76
N ALA A 211 -1.39 18.09 -23.09
CA ALA A 211 -2.46 18.95 -23.58
C ALA A 211 -3.07 18.42 -24.88
N ASN A 212 -2.24 17.88 -25.78
CA ASN A 212 -2.69 17.30 -27.04
C ASN A 212 -3.43 15.97 -26.84
N ASP A 213 -2.90 15.06 -26.03
CA ASP A 213 -3.54 13.79 -25.69
C ASP A 213 -3.33 13.44 -24.20
N PRO A 214 -4.34 13.70 -23.36
CA PRO A 214 -4.28 13.39 -21.93
C PRO A 214 -4.15 11.89 -21.60
N LYS A 215 -4.45 11.00 -22.55
CA LYS A 215 -4.42 9.53 -22.39
C LYS A 215 -3.38 8.87 -23.30
N LEU A 216 -2.23 9.52 -23.41
CA LEU A 216 -1.08 9.06 -24.18
C LEU A 216 -0.81 7.54 -24.03
N SER A 217 -0.81 6.83 -25.16
CA SER A 217 -0.54 5.38 -25.24
C SER A 217 0.82 5.01 -24.61
N VAL A 218 0.95 3.76 -24.15
CA VAL A 218 2.21 3.23 -23.59
C VAL A 218 3.39 3.42 -24.56
N GLN A 219 3.17 3.20 -25.85
CA GLN A 219 4.19 3.35 -26.90
C GLN A 219 4.58 4.82 -27.09
N ASN A 220 3.60 5.72 -27.18
CA ASN A 220 3.85 7.16 -27.35
C ASN A 220 4.56 7.77 -26.14
N ARG A 221 4.25 7.30 -24.93
CA ARG A 221 4.99 7.70 -23.71
C ARG A 221 6.43 7.25 -23.74
N ALA A 222 6.70 6.03 -24.20
CA ALA A 222 8.06 5.53 -24.38
C ALA A 222 8.81 6.32 -25.46
N ALA A 223 8.18 6.62 -26.59
CA ALA A 223 8.74 7.44 -27.65
C ALA A 223 9.06 8.87 -27.17
N LEU A 224 8.16 9.49 -26.41
CA LEU A 224 8.39 10.81 -25.80
C LEU A 224 9.58 10.79 -24.84
N ALA A 225 9.69 9.74 -24.02
CA ALA A 225 10.82 9.58 -23.11
C ALA A 225 12.15 9.41 -23.86
N ASN A 226 12.17 8.59 -24.92
CA ASN A 226 13.34 8.40 -25.77
C ASN A 226 13.77 9.71 -26.44
N ARG A 227 12.82 10.48 -26.98
CA ARG A 227 13.09 11.79 -27.60
C ARG A 227 13.72 12.78 -26.62
N LEU A 228 13.29 12.76 -25.36
CA LEU A 228 13.82 13.65 -24.32
C LEU A 228 15.12 13.12 -23.68
N GLY A 229 15.59 11.93 -24.04
CA GLY A 229 16.73 11.29 -23.39
C GLY A 229 16.47 10.97 -21.92
N LEU A 230 15.22 10.67 -21.56
CA LEU A 230 14.77 10.45 -20.19
C LEU A 230 14.32 9.00 -19.97
N PRO A 231 14.49 8.44 -18.75
CA PRO A 231 13.83 7.20 -18.41
C PRO A 231 12.32 7.40 -18.47
N ARG A 232 11.59 6.44 -19.06
CA ARG A 232 10.13 6.47 -19.21
C ARG A 232 9.41 6.80 -17.89
N GLN A 233 9.89 6.27 -16.77
CA GLN A 233 9.31 6.50 -15.44
C GLN A 233 9.30 7.99 -15.06
N SER A 234 10.25 8.77 -15.57
CA SER A 234 10.32 10.22 -15.34
C SER A 234 9.17 10.93 -16.02
N VAL A 235 8.92 10.62 -17.30
CA VAL A 235 7.80 11.17 -18.07
C VAL A 235 6.47 10.72 -17.45
N ASP A 236 6.36 9.42 -17.13
CA ASP A 236 5.17 8.87 -16.49
C ASP A 236 4.83 9.62 -15.18
N ARG A 237 5.81 9.94 -14.32
CA ARG A 237 5.60 10.73 -13.09
C ARG A 237 4.98 12.11 -13.35
N VAL A 238 5.45 12.82 -14.37
CA VAL A 238 4.89 14.12 -14.74
C VAL A 238 3.45 13.95 -15.23
N LEU A 239 3.22 13.04 -16.17
CA LEU A 239 1.88 12.75 -16.67
C LEU A 239 0.91 12.31 -15.57
N TYR A 240 1.36 11.58 -14.55
CA TYR A 240 0.52 11.20 -13.41
C TYR A 240 0.12 12.42 -12.57
N ARG A 241 1.03 13.37 -12.33
CA ARG A 241 0.71 14.62 -11.62
C ARG A 241 -0.31 15.45 -12.38
N LEU A 242 -0.09 15.66 -13.69
CA LEU A 242 -1.02 16.42 -14.54
C LEU A 242 -2.43 15.81 -14.56
N ARG A 243 -2.54 14.48 -14.63
CA ARG A 243 -3.83 13.78 -14.55
C ARG A 243 -4.51 13.94 -13.18
N ASP A 244 -3.74 13.95 -12.10
CA ASP A 244 -4.27 14.15 -10.74
C ASP A 244 -4.76 15.58 -10.55
N GLU A 245 -4.04 16.56 -11.08
CA GLU A 245 -4.42 17.98 -11.08
C GLU A 245 -5.68 18.23 -11.91
N ALA A 246 -5.78 17.67 -13.11
CA ALA A 246 -6.98 17.78 -13.94
C ALA A 246 -8.24 17.20 -13.26
N LYS A 247 -8.09 16.07 -12.54
CA LYS A 247 -9.19 15.49 -11.74
C LYS A 247 -9.64 16.40 -10.60
N LYS A 248 -8.69 17.08 -9.94
CA LYS A 248 -9.02 18.04 -8.87
C LYS A 248 -9.79 19.23 -9.43
N GLN A 249 -9.38 19.76 -10.58
CA GLN A 249 -10.06 20.87 -11.26
C GLN A 249 -11.50 20.51 -11.65
N GLN A 250 -11.74 19.29 -12.15
CA GLN A 250 -13.08 18.80 -12.45
C GLN A 250 -13.94 18.73 -11.19
N HIS A 251 -13.43 18.13 -10.10
CA HIS A 251 -14.17 18.06 -8.84
C HIS A 251 -14.52 19.44 -8.28
N THR A 252 -13.61 20.43 -8.37
CA THR A 252 -13.90 21.79 -7.91
C THR A 252 -14.96 22.48 -8.78
N ALA A 253 -14.95 22.25 -10.10
CA ALA A 253 -15.96 22.80 -11.01
C ALA A 253 -17.35 22.20 -10.77
N ASP A 254 -17.44 20.90 -10.49
CA ASP A 254 -18.70 20.21 -10.17
C ASP A 254 -19.26 20.61 -8.81
N THR A 255 -18.42 21.09 -7.88
CA THR A 255 -18.86 21.56 -6.54
C THR A 255 -19.36 23.02 -6.58
N GLN A 256 -19.01 23.78 -7.62
CA GLN A 256 -19.39 25.19 -7.78
C GLN A 256 -20.64 25.42 -8.65
N LYS A 257 -21.16 24.36 -9.28
CA LYS A 257 -22.46 24.35 -9.98
C LYS A 257 -23.55 23.83 -9.07
#